data_AF-A0A257WIK4-F1
#
_entry.id   AF-A0A257WIK4-F1
#
_cell.length_a   1.000
_cell.length_b   1.000
_cell.length_c   1.000
_cell.angle_alpha   90.00
_cell.angle_beta   90.00
_cell.angle_gamma   90.00
#
_symmetry.space_group_name_H-M   'P 1'
#
loop_
_entity.id
_entity.type
_entity.pdbx_description
1 polymer ?
#
loop_
_entity_poly.entity_id
_entity_poly.type
_entity_poly.pdbx_seq_one_letter_code
_entity_poly.pdbx_strand_id
1 'polypeptide(L)'
;WQFSRCADLTLKNLKMSGQSENGVNLDDGGILDKPVTGVTLDHIEVSDIGPKGNHDGIKCSGLDNLTIRDCAVTGWGGQGIDFVGCHHSLITGCRFIGKEGFTASAGIQLKGGTRDVTVEKCHFFNAGDRPVNVGGSTGLAYFRPQGAKYEAARLIVRGNTIEGSLCAAAFVGVDGAEFSGNTILFPTKWIFRILQETREPGFVPCRNVVVKDNCIRFRRAQVQIEVNIGEATAIETFRFERNRWFAEDKPAASKPKLPTVEIEGVYGADPC
;
A
#
# COMPACT_ATOMS: atom_id res chain seq x y z
N TRP A 1 -1.06 5.94 21.00
CA TRP A 1 0.02 5.53 21.92
C TRP A 1 1.34 5.78 21.24
N GLN A 2 2.39 6.08 21.99
CA GLN A 2 3.69 6.50 21.47
C GLN A 2 4.78 5.60 22.05
N PHE A 3 5.54 4.95 21.18
CA PHE A 3 6.70 4.12 21.55
C PHE A 3 7.91 4.55 20.73
N SER A 4 8.85 5.21 21.39
CA SER A 4 10.09 5.69 20.77
C SER A 4 11.26 4.84 21.25
N ARG A 5 12.06 4.34 20.31
CA ARG A 5 13.28 3.57 20.59
C ARG A 5 13.05 2.27 21.39
N CYS A 6 11.85 1.70 21.31
CA CYS A 6 11.50 0.44 21.99
C CYS A 6 11.87 -0.77 21.12
N ALA A 7 13.12 -1.24 21.20
CA ALA A 7 13.53 -2.49 20.57
C ALA A 7 12.81 -3.69 21.21
N ASP A 8 12.57 -4.73 20.41
CA ASP A 8 11.96 -6.00 20.84
C ASP A 8 10.57 -5.87 21.50
N LEU A 9 9.88 -4.75 21.26
CA LEU A 9 8.54 -4.50 21.78
C LEU A 9 7.54 -5.46 21.14
N THR A 10 6.73 -6.14 21.95
CA THR A 10 5.55 -6.86 21.48
C THR A 10 4.28 -6.25 22.06
N LEU A 11 3.36 -5.83 21.19
CA LEU A 11 2.00 -5.46 21.56
C LEU A 11 1.05 -6.54 21.05
N LYS A 12 0.25 -7.11 21.96
CA LYS A 12 -0.61 -8.24 21.63
C LYS A 12 -1.97 -8.21 22.30
N ASN A 13 -3.02 -8.57 21.55
CA ASN A 13 -4.40 -8.68 22.05
C ASN A 13 -4.93 -7.37 22.68
N LEU A 14 -4.63 -6.24 22.04
CA LEU A 14 -5.01 -4.92 22.52
C LEU A 14 -6.03 -4.27 21.58
N LYS A 15 -6.94 -3.50 22.16
CA LYS A 15 -7.88 -2.66 21.42
C LYS A 15 -7.65 -1.19 21.74
N MET A 16 -7.63 -0.37 20.71
CA MET A 16 -7.32 1.04 20.79
C MET A 16 -8.30 1.81 19.90
N SER A 17 -8.90 2.87 20.43
CA SER A 17 -9.85 3.66 19.65
C SER A 17 -9.97 5.12 20.08
N GLY A 18 -10.36 5.98 19.14
CA GLY A 18 -10.81 7.34 19.43
C GLY A 18 -9.71 8.38 19.61
N GLN A 19 -8.45 8.06 19.25
CA GLN A 19 -7.36 9.03 19.28
C GLN A 19 -7.62 10.15 18.24
N SER A 20 -7.34 11.39 18.63
CA SER A 20 -7.42 12.55 17.73
C SER A 20 -6.21 12.66 16.80
N GLU A 21 -5.06 12.14 17.23
CA GLU A 21 -3.84 12.00 16.44
C GLU A 21 -3.71 10.55 15.94
N ASN A 22 -2.49 10.06 15.69
CA ASN A 22 -2.28 8.67 15.30
C ASN A 22 -2.68 7.67 16.40
N GLY A 23 -3.14 6.49 16.00
CA GLY A 23 -3.55 5.42 16.90
C GLY A 23 -2.35 4.81 17.64
N VAL A 24 -1.40 4.25 16.90
CA VAL A 24 -0.12 3.71 17.42
C VAL A 24 1.03 4.35 16.66
N ASN A 25 1.96 4.98 17.37
CA ASN A 25 3.23 5.44 16.83
C ASN A 25 4.38 4.56 17.34
N LEU A 26 5.18 4.06 16.40
CA LEU A 26 6.44 3.37 16.64
C LEU A 26 7.54 4.15 15.91
N ASP A 27 8.61 4.57 16.60
CA ASP A 27 9.69 5.30 15.91
C ASP A 27 11.10 5.11 16.50
N ASP A 28 12.08 5.52 15.69
CA ASP A 28 13.50 5.62 16.03
C ASP A 28 13.88 6.86 16.86
N GLY A 29 12.91 7.57 17.43
CA GLY A 29 13.16 8.79 18.21
C GLY A 29 13.82 9.92 17.43
N GLY A 30 13.80 9.87 16.09
CA GLY A 30 14.47 10.84 15.22
C GLY A 30 15.95 10.54 14.97
N ILE A 31 16.48 9.40 15.44
CA ILE A 31 17.86 8.98 15.17
C ILE A 31 17.88 8.15 13.88
N LEU A 32 17.85 8.87 12.75
CA LEU A 32 17.54 8.34 11.40
C LEU A 32 18.47 7.23 10.90
N ASP A 33 19.68 7.12 11.45
CA ASP A 33 20.70 6.12 11.10
C ASP A 33 20.72 4.92 12.07
N LYS A 34 19.83 4.90 13.07
CA LYS A 34 19.72 3.82 14.07
C LYS A 34 18.27 3.32 14.13
N PRO A 35 17.84 2.51 13.15
CA PRO A 35 16.49 1.96 13.17
C PRO A 35 16.24 1.11 14.42
N VAL A 36 14.97 1.00 14.81
CA VAL A 36 14.53 0.14 15.91
C VAL A 36 14.10 -1.20 15.35
N THR A 37 14.57 -2.28 15.96
CA THR A 37 14.35 -3.65 15.46
C THR A 37 13.55 -4.51 16.42
N GLY A 38 12.96 -5.59 15.89
CA GLY A 38 12.33 -6.65 16.69
C GLY A 38 10.91 -6.33 17.17
N VAL A 39 10.29 -5.28 16.65
CA VAL A 39 8.94 -4.90 17.07
C VAL A 39 7.90 -5.83 16.44
N THR A 40 6.93 -6.27 17.25
CA THR A 40 5.80 -7.09 16.80
C THR A 40 4.47 -6.49 17.28
N LEU A 41 3.54 -6.30 16.34
CA LEU A 41 2.12 -6.05 16.59
C LEU A 41 1.34 -7.31 16.23
N ASP A 42 0.65 -7.91 17.20
CA ASP A 42 0.03 -9.23 17.05
C ASP A 42 -1.42 -9.19 17.54
N HIS A 43 -2.40 -9.41 16.66
CA HIS A 43 -3.82 -9.43 17.06
C HIS A 43 -4.26 -8.14 17.78
N ILE A 44 -3.90 -6.96 17.26
CA ILE A 44 -4.39 -5.68 17.79
C ILE A 44 -5.53 -5.11 16.93
N GLU A 45 -6.44 -4.38 17.58
CA GLU A 45 -7.50 -3.61 16.94
C GLU A 45 -7.25 -2.11 17.11
N VAL A 46 -7.22 -1.37 16.01
CA VAL A 46 -7.11 0.10 16.00
C VAL A 46 -8.33 0.66 15.26
N SER A 47 -9.12 1.52 15.91
CA SER A 47 -10.30 2.09 15.26
C SER A 47 -10.57 3.56 15.56
N ASP A 48 -11.33 4.21 14.69
CA ASP A 48 -11.86 5.56 14.93
C ASP A 48 -10.78 6.61 15.19
N ILE A 49 -9.76 6.62 14.35
CA ILE A 49 -8.57 7.48 14.50
C ILE A 49 -8.73 8.74 13.67
N GLY A 50 -8.70 9.91 14.32
CA GLY A 50 -8.67 11.24 13.72
C GLY A 50 -9.43 11.35 12.39
N PRO A 51 -10.79 11.46 12.40
CA PRO A 51 -11.61 11.19 11.22
C PRO A 51 -11.28 12.03 9.98
N LYS A 52 -10.63 13.17 10.16
CA LYS A 52 -10.16 14.02 9.06
C LYS A 52 -8.73 14.42 9.29
N GLY A 53 -7.97 14.61 8.21
CA GLY A 53 -6.57 15.01 8.29
C GLY A 53 -5.62 13.82 8.24
N ASN A 54 -4.34 14.08 8.46
CA ASN A 54 -3.28 13.07 8.33
C ASN A 54 -3.03 12.37 9.66
N HIS A 55 -4.01 11.57 10.10
CA HIS A 55 -3.94 10.80 11.34
C HIS A 55 -3.98 9.30 11.03
N ASP A 56 -2.86 8.65 11.24
CA ASP A 56 -2.62 7.27 10.84
C ASP A 56 -3.10 6.29 11.92
N GLY A 57 -3.70 5.18 11.51
CA GLY A 57 -4.04 4.10 12.44
C GLY A 57 -2.79 3.62 13.17
N ILE A 58 -1.78 3.22 12.40
CA ILE A 58 -0.46 2.83 12.89
C ILE A 58 0.60 3.56 12.06
N LYS A 59 1.45 4.34 12.71
CA LYS A 59 2.58 5.02 12.08
C LYS A 59 3.88 4.37 12.53
N CYS A 60 4.73 4.05 11.58
CA CYS A 60 6.04 3.47 11.81
C CYS A 60 7.10 4.31 11.11
N SER A 61 8.11 4.79 11.84
CA SER A 61 9.21 5.59 11.28
C SER A 61 10.58 5.05 11.71
N GLY A 62 11.35 4.53 10.77
CA GLY A 62 12.69 3.98 11.06
C GLY A 62 12.69 2.65 11.82
N LEU A 63 11.83 1.72 11.40
CA LEU A 63 11.79 0.37 11.95
C LEU A 63 12.50 -0.61 11.02
N ASP A 64 13.12 -1.62 11.58
CA ASP A 64 13.69 -2.75 10.85
C ASP A 64 13.15 -4.06 11.43
N ASN A 65 12.95 -5.10 10.61
CA ASN A 65 12.41 -6.39 11.06
C ASN A 65 11.10 -6.28 11.87
N LEU A 66 10.21 -5.35 11.49
CA LEU A 66 8.89 -5.19 12.11
C LEU A 66 7.93 -6.27 11.58
N THR A 67 7.18 -6.91 12.48
CA THR A 67 6.07 -7.79 12.11
C THR A 67 4.75 -7.20 12.58
N ILE A 68 3.81 -6.97 11.67
CA ILE A 68 2.41 -6.64 11.98
C ILE A 68 1.57 -7.80 11.47
N ARG A 69 0.93 -8.54 12.36
CA ARG A 69 0.15 -9.72 11.98
C ARG A 69 -1.21 -9.81 12.64
N ASP A 70 -2.18 -10.27 11.86
CA ASP A 70 -3.54 -10.59 12.32
C ASP A 70 -4.24 -9.39 13.00
N CYS A 71 -3.89 -8.16 12.59
CA CYS A 71 -4.42 -6.92 13.15
C CYS A 71 -5.64 -6.43 12.36
N ALA A 72 -6.50 -5.65 13.01
CA ALA A 72 -7.61 -4.95 12.35
C ALA A 72 -7.47 -3.43 12.50
N VAL A 73 -7.56 -2.71 11.39
CA VAL A 73 -7.58 -1.23 11.36
C VAL A 73 -8.87 -0.77 10.71
N THR A 74 -9.68 0.03 11.41
CA THR A 74 -11.01 0.45 10.94
C THR A 74 -11.27 1.93 11.19
N GLY A 75 -11.49 2.72 10.12
CA GLY A 75 -11.75 4.16 10.22
C GLY A 75 -10.54 4.96 10.71
N TRP A 76 -9.87 5.65 9.79
CA TRP A 76 -8.70 6.51 10.04
C TRP A 76 -8.72 7.74 9.12
N GLY A 77 -8.08 8.84 9.51
CA GLY A 77 -7.98 10.04 8.68
C GLY A 77 -6.92 9.93 7.58
N GLY A 78 -5.70 9.57 7.96
CA GLY A 78 -4.52 9.50 7.10
C GLY A 78 -4.40 8.14 6.44
N GLN A 79 -3.47 7.32 6.90
CA GLN A 79 -3.25 5.96 6.43
C GLN A 79 -3.63 4.93 7.49
N GLY A 80 -4.09 3.74 7.10
CA GLY A 80 -4.33 2.66 8.08
C GLY A 80 -3.01 2.22 8.71
N ILE A 81 -1.99 2.02 7.88
CA ILE A 81 -0.58 1.92 8.27
C ILE A 81 0.25 2.87 7.39
N ASP A 82 1.08 3.71 8.01
CA ASP A 82 2.09 4.57 7.33
C ASP A 82 3.50 4.14 7.73
N PHE A 83 4.29 3.68 6.75
CA PHE A 83 5.71 3.39 6.94
C PHE A 83 6.55 4.51 6.33
N VAL A 84 7.43 5.09 7.13
CA VAL A 84 8.46 6.04 6.69
C VAL A 84 9.82 5.43 6.95
N GLY A 85 10.47 4.96 5.88
CA GLY A 85 11.82 4.40 5.92
C GLY A 85 11.93 3.16 6.82
N CYS A 86 10.99 2.22 6.69
CA CYS A 86 11.01 0.94 7.40
C CYS A 86 11.57 -0.17 6.50
N HIS A 87 12.30 -1.13 7.05
CA HIS A 87 13.04 -2.14 6.28
C HIS A 87 12.73 -3.57 6.75
N HIS A 88 12.92 -4.56 5.86
CA HIS A 88 12.86 -6.00 6.15
C HIS A 88 11.63 -6.44 6.98
N SER A 89 10.47 -5.84 6.70
CA SER A 89 9.29 -5.97 7.56
C SER A 89 8.18 -6.80 6.90
N LEU A 90 7.28 -7.32 7.71
CA LEU A 90 6.15 -8.15 7.30
C LEU A 90 4.83 -7.57 7.81
N ILE A 91 3.86 -7.40 6.91
CA ILE A 91 2.46 -7.13 7.23
C ILE A 91 1.63 -8.31 6.72
N THR A 92 0.99 -9.08 7.60
CA THR A 92 0.29 -10.31 7.19
C THR A 92 -1.02 -10.56 7.92
N GLY A 93 -2.03 -11.11 7.23
CA GLY A 93 -3.29 -11.51 7.87
C GLY A 93 -4.14 -10.34 8.38
N CYS A 94 -3.78 -9.09 8.03
CA CYS A 94 -4.42 -7.90 8.55
C CYS A 94 -5.70 -7.54 7.79
N ARG A 95 -6.60 -6.81 8.45
CA ARG A 95 -7.86 -6.30 7.88
C ARG A 95 -7.90 -4.79 7.94
N PHE A 96 -8.19 -4.16 6.80
CA PHE A 96 -8.32 -2.70 6.66
C PHE A 96 -9.72 -2.38 6.17
N ILE A 97 -10.49 -1.65 6.98
CA ILE A 97 -11.90 -1.39 6.71
C ILE A 97 -12.12 0.13 6.75
N GLY A 98 -12.39 0.73 5.59
CA GLY A 98 -12.81 2.14 5.55
C GLY A 98 -14.13 2.35 6.28
N LYS A 99 -14.32 3.55 6.81
CA LYS A 99 -15.52 3.92 7.56
C LYS A 99 -16.07 5.23 7.03
N GLU A 100 -17.38 5.29 6.83
CA GLU A 100 -18.04 6.53 6.40
C GLU A 100 -17.75 7.68 7.38
N GLY A 101 -17.51 8.88 6.84
CA GLY A 101 -17.13 10.05 7.61
C GLY A 101 -15.63 10.18 7.91
N PHE A 102 -14.82 9.18 7.53
CA PHE A 102 -13.37 9.22 7.64
C PHE A 102 -12.71 9.56 6.30
N THR A 103 -11.62 10.35 6.32
CA THR A 103 -10.89 10.72 5.09
C THR A 103 -10.23 9.51 4.43
N ALA A 104 -9.57 8.63 5.20
CA ALA A 104 -8.90 7.42 4.73
C ALA A 104 -8.16 7.59 3.39
N SER A 105 -6.97 8.19 3.40
CA SER A 105 -6.19 8.39 2.17
C SER A 105 -5.69 7.05 1.58
N ALA A 106 -5.22 6.16 2.44
CA ALA A 106 -4.73 4.83 2.06
C ALA A 106 -4.95 3.78 3.15
N GLY A 107 -5.04 2.50 2.77
CA GLY A 107 -5.04 1.39 3.73
C GLY A 107 -3.64 1.18 4.29
N ILE A 108 -2.67 0.97 3.40
CA ILE A 108 -1.24 0.95 3.72
C ILE A 108 -0.50 1.92 2.80
N GLN A 109 0.46 2.66 3.34
CA GLN A 109 1.43 3.43 2.58
C GLN A 109 2.86 3.13 3.00
N LEU A 110 3.71 2.79 2.04
CA LEU A 110 5.10 2.39 2.27
C LEU A 110 6.03 3.37 1.56
N LYS A 111 6.64 4.32 2.28
CA LYS A 111 7.34 5.47 1.67
C LYS A 111 8.63 5.86 2.40
N GLY A 112 9.29 6.93 1.97
CA GLY A 112 10.42 7.53 2.70
C GLY A 112 11.68 6.68 2.76
N GLY A 113 11.95 5.88 1.74
CA GLY A 113 13.08 4.94 1.68
C GLY A 113 12.76 3.54 2.19
N THR A 114 11.46 3.24 2.41
CA THR A 114 10.98 1.92 2.83
C THR A 114 11.38 0.85 1.82
N ARG A 115 11.88 -0.30 2.26
CA ARG A 115 12.35 -1.34 1.34
C ARG A 115 12.31 -2.74 1.93
N ASP A 116 12.29 -3.75 1.07
CA ASP A 116 12.30 -5.16 1.47
C ASP A 116 11.13 -5.50 2.43
N VAL A 117 9.95 -4.90 2.17
CA VAL A 117 8.72 -5.14 2.95
C VAL A 117 7.77 -6.03 2.18
N THR A 118 7.20 -7.01 2.87
CA THR A 118 6.15 -7.89 2.34
C THR A 118 4.80 -7.56 2.96
N VAL A 119 3.78 -7.40 2.13
CA VAL A 119 2.36 -7.31 2.51
C VAL A 119 1.65 -8.53 1.93
N GLU A 120 1.20 -9.44 2.78
CA GLU A 120 0.56 -10.67 2.31
C GLU A 120 -0.70 -11.07 3.08
N LYS A 121 -1.61 -11.80 2.41
CA LYS A 121 -2.79 -12.41 3.06
C LYS A 121 -3.66 -11.40 3.82
N CYS A 122 -3.63 -10.12 3.44
CA CYS A 122 -4.43 -9.08 4.04
C CYS A 122 -5.74 -8.88 3.26
N HIS A 123 -6.74 -8.30 3.93
CA HIS A 123 -8.02 -7.94 3.33
C HIS A 123 -8.24 -6.43 3.46
N PHE A 124 -8.48 -5.78 2.33
CA PHE A 124 -8.80 -4.36 2.24
C PHE A 124 -10.23 -4.20 1.72
N PHE A 125 -11.09 -3.57 2.51
CA PHE A 125 -12.47 -3.30 2.14
C PHE A 125 -12.75 -1.80 2.22
N ASN A 126 -12.93 -1.17 1.06
CA ASN A 126 -13.07 0.29 0.93
C ASN A 126 -12.00 1.04 1.74
N ALA A 127 -10.77 0.52 1.76
CA ALA A 127 -9.70 0.97 2.65
C ALA A 127 -9.04 2.27 2.16
N GLY A 128 -9.85 3.31 2.03
CA GLY A 128 -9.44 4.62 1.54
C GLY A 128 -9.36 4.73 0.02
N ASP A 129 -8.82 5.85 -0.47
CA ASP A 129 -8.68 6.10 -1.91
C ASP A 129 -7.68 5.14 -2.58
N ARG A 130 -6.61 4.79 -1.85
CA ARG A 130 -5.52 3.90 -2.28
C ARG A 130 -5.32 2.79 -1.25
N PRO A 131 -6.07 1.66 -1.31
CA PRO A 131 -5.95 0.56 -0.36
C PRO A 131 -4.50 0.12 -0.13
N VAL A 132 -3.75 -0.02 -1.22
CA VAL A 132 -2.31 -0.26 -1.20
C VAL A 132 -1.58 0.86 -1.94
N ASN A 133 -0.82 1.68 -1.21
CA ASN A 133 0.01 2.74 -1.77
C ASN A 133 1.49 2.35 -1.63
N VAL A 134 2.05 1.86 -2.73
CA VAL A 134 3.43 1.36 -2.84
C VAL A 134 4.34 2.53 -3.21
N GLY A 135 5.01 3.12 -2.22
CA GLY A 135 5.69 4.40 -2.35
C GLY A 135 4.83 5.56 -1.86
N GLY A 136 5.11 6.78 -2.32
CA GLY A 136 4.32 7.96 -1.94
C GLY A 136 5.04 9.28 -2.15
N SER A 137 4.90 10.18 -1.18
CA SER A 137 5.69 11.41 -1.10
C SER A 137 6.14 11.66 0.34
N THR A 138 7.42 11.93 0.50
CA THR A 138 8.05 12.15 1.80
C THR A 138 8.95 13.37 1.72
N GLY A 139 8.94 14.21 2.75
CA GLY A 139 9.92 15.29 2.86
C GLY A 139 11.33 14.71 3.03
N LEU A 140 12.32 15.27 2.32
CA LEU A 140 13.70 14.73 2.27
C LEU A 140 14.32 14.48 3.65
N ALA A 141 14.03 15.35 4.63
CA ALA A 141 14.52 15.23 6.01
C ALA A 141 14.03 13.98 6.75
N TYR A 142 12.97 13.31 6.27
CA TYR A 142 12.37 12.14 6.92
C TYR A 142 12.78 10.82 6.28
N PHE A 143 13.55 10.82 5.19
CA PHE A 143 13.99 9.59 4.54
C PHE A 143 14.89 8.76 5.45
N ARG A 144 14.71 7.44 5.40
CA ARG A 144 15.62 6.49 6.04
C ARG A 144 15.91 5.35 5.05
N PRO A 145 17.19 5.14 4.67
CA PRO A 145 18.35 5.98 5.01
C PRO A 145 18.26 7.37 4.37
N GLN A 146 18.96 8.34 4.96
CA GLN A 146 19.14 9.66 4.36
C GLN A 146 19.82 9.55 2.99
N GLY A 147 19.40 10.37 2.04
CA GLY A 147 19.94 10.37 0.68
C GLY A 147 19.37 9.30 -0.25
N ALA A 148 18.44 8.45 0.22
CA ALA A 148 17.71 7.53 -0.66
C ALA A 148 17.03 8.29 -1.82
N LYS A 149 17.01 7.66 -3.00
CA LYS A 149 16.55 8.25 -4.27
C LYS A 149 15.32 7.55 -4.86
N TYR A 150 14.55 6.92 -3.98
CA TYR A 150 13.30 6.23 -4.24
C TYR A 150 12.42 6.36 -3.00
N GLU A 151 11.10 6.44 -3.16
CA GLU A 151 10.18 6.46 -2.02
C GLU A 151 10.07 5.08 -1.37
N ALA A 152 10.09 4.04 -2.20
CA ALA A 152 10.23 2.67 -1.75
C ALA A 152 10.96 1.81 -2.77
N ALA A 153 11.46 0.65 -2.35
CA ALA A 153 12.12 -0.29 -3.25
C ALA A 153 11.95 -1.76 -2.81
N ARG A 154 11.95 -2.68 -3.76
CA ARG A 154 11.87 -4.14 -3.53
C ARG A 154 10.73 -4.54 -2.60
N LEU A 155 9.54 -4.05 -2.88
CA LEU A 155 8.34 -4.40 -2.13
C LEU A 155 7.65 -5.64 -2.70
N ILE A 156 7.02 -6.44 -1.86
CA ILE A 156 6.19 -7.58 -2.29
C ILE A 156 4.79 -7.39 -1.72
N VAL A 157 3.79 -7.37 -2.60
CA VAL A 157 2.37 -7.29 -2.23
C VAL A 157 1.67 -8.49 -2.87
N ARG A 158 1.37 -9.52 -2.07
CA ARG A 158 0.89 -10.79 -2.61
C ARG A 158 -0.24 -11.46 -1.85
N GLY A 159 -1.11 -12.18 -2.57
CA GLY A 159 -2.14 -13.00 -1.95
C GLY A 159 -3.13 -12.21 -1.08
N ASN A 160 -3.35 -10.93 -1.39
CA ASN A 160 -4.30 -10.07 -0.68
C ASN A 160 -5.66 -10.05 -1.39
N THR A 161 -6.72 -9.77 -0.65
CA THR A 161 -8.04 -9.42 -1.21
C THR A 161 -8.24 -7.92 -1.09
N ILE A 162 -8.52 -7.24 -2.21
CA ILE A 162 -8.68 -5.78 -2.27
C ILE A 162 -10.02 -5.48 -2.94
N GLU A 163 -10.96 -4.95 -2.16
CA GLU A 163 -12.33 -4.71 -2.60
C GLU A 163 -12.75 -3.24 -2.47
N GLY A 164 -13.35 -2.71 -3.54
CA GLY A 164 -13.88 -1.36 -3.60
C GLY A 164 -12.80 -0.29 -3.83
N SER A 165 -12.99 0.88 -3.22
CA SER A 165 -12.09 2.04 -3.33
C SER A 165 -11.92 2.62 -4.75
N LEU A 166 -11.20 3.74 -4.88
CA LEU A 166 -10.97 4.37 -6.19
C LEU A 166 -10.04 3.55 -7.09
N CYS A 167 -9.10 2.84 -6.48
CA CYS A 167 -8.20 1.89 -7.14
C CYS A 167 -7.85 0.72 -6.22
N ALA A 168 -7.21 -0.31 -6.75
CA ALA A 168 -6.70 -1.42 -5.94
C ALA A 168 -5.31 -1.11 -5.37
N ALA A 169 -4.43 -0.60 -6.24
CA ALA A 169 -3.08 -0.21 -5.85
C ALA A 169 -2.60 1.04 -6.60
N ALA A 170 -1.78 1.82 -5.92
CA ALA A 170 -1.03 2.93 -6.51
C ALA A 170 0.48 2.67 -6.33
N PHE A 171 1.23 2.74 -7.43
CA PHE A 171 2.68 2.65 -7.45
C PHE A 171 3.25 4.06 -7.62
N VAL A 172 3.94 4.58 -6.61
CA VAL A 172 4.26 5.99 -6.49
C VAL A 172 5.74 6.21 -6.15
N GLY A 173 6.57 6.50 -7.16
CA GLY A 173 8.01 6.69 -6.96
C GLY A 173 8.74 5.46 -6.39
N VAL A 174 8.22 4.26 -6.65
CA VAL A 174 8.82 2.99 -6.24
C VAL A 174 9.86 2.52 -7.26
N ASP A 175 10.99 2.00 -6.79
CA ASP A 175 12.00 1.31 -7.60
C ASP A 175 11.96 -0.20 -7.30
N GLY A 176 11.11 -0.91 -8.03
CA GLY A 176 10.94 -2.35 -7.89
C GLY A 176 9.83 -2.73 -6.90
N ALA A 177 8.81 -3.39 -7.41
CA ALA A 177 7.81 -4.07 -6.58
C ALA A 177 7.25 -5.29 -7.31
N GLU A 178 6.85 -6.31 -6.56
CA GLU A 178 6.01 -7.39 -7.04
C GLU A 178 4.60 -7.22 -6.50
N PHE A 179 3.61 -7.21 -7.38
CA PHE A 179 2.19 -7.23 -7.05
C PHE A 179 1.57 -8.51 -7.63
N SER A 180 1.47 -9.56 -6.82
CA SER A 180 1.21 -10.91 -7.33
C SER A 180 0.13 -11.72 -6.62
N GLY A 181 -0.65 -12.50 -7.38
CA GLY A 181 -1.60 -13.44 -6.79
C GLY A 181 -2.70 -12.78 -5.94
N ASN A 182 -2.97 -11.49 -6.13
CA ASN A 182 -4.00 -10.78 -5.39
C ASN A 182 -5.37 -10.96 -6.07
N THR A 183 -6.43 -10.88 -5.27
CA THR A 183 -7.82 -10.82 -5.73
C THR A 183 -8.32 -9.38 -5.63
N ILE A 184 -8.57 -8.76 -6.77
CA ILE A 184 -9.04 -7.38 -6.88
C ILE A 184 -10.52 -7.40 -7.28
N LEU A 185 -11.36 -6.76 -6.47
CA LEU A 185 -12.80 -6.76 -6.62
C LEU A 185 -13.34 -5.33 -6.68
N PHE A 186 -13.99 -4.99 -7.79
CA PHE A 186 -14.84 -3.81 -7.93
C PHE A 186 -14.18 -2.46 -7.59
N PRO A 187 -12.96 -2.15 -8.09
CA PRO A 187 -12.47 -0.79 -8.00
C PRO A 187 -13.38 0.17 -8.77
N THR A 188 -13.54 1.39 -8.27
CA THR A 188 -14.62 2.29 -8.70
C THR A 188 -14.22 3.36 -9.71
N LYS A 189 -12.91 3.51 -10.01
CA LYS A 189 -12.43 4.53 -10.95
C LYS A 189 -11.26 4.07 -11.82
N TRP A 190 -10.25 3.50 -11.18
CA TRP A 190 -9.05 2.95 -11.82
C TRP A 190 -8.77 1.56 -11.26
N ILE A 191 -8.09 0.68 -11.97
CA ILE A 191 -7.58 -0.57 -11.36
C ILE A 191 -6.27 -0.25 -10.66
N PHE A 192 -5.34 0.37 -11.39
CA PHE A 192 -4.03 0.78 -10.89
C PHE A 192 -3.74 2.25 -11.14
N ARG A 193 -2.83 2.80 -10.33
CA ARG A 193 -2.22 4.10 -10.58
C ARG A 193 -0.70 3.95 -10.64
N ILE A 194 -0.05 4.66 -11.56
CA ILE A 194 1.42 4.72 -11.69
C ILE A 194 1.80 6.20 -11.67
N LEU A 195 2.47 6.65 -10.62
CA LEU A 195 2.69 8.07 -10.35
C LEU A 195 4.14 8.35 -9.94
N GLN A 196 4.57 9.59 -10.14
CA GLN A 196 5.81 10.15 -9.61
C GLN A 196 5.49 11.43 -8.86
N GLU A 197 5.25 11.31 -7.55
CA GLU A 197 4.90 12.45 -6.69
C GLU A 197 6.17 13.17 -6.19
N THR A 198 7.21 12.45 -5.79
CA THR A 198 8.51 13.04 -5.43
C THR A 198 9.39 13.21 -6.68
N ARG A 199 9.76 14.45 -7.02
CA ARG A 199 10.52 14.78 -8.24
C ARG A 199 11.87 15.48 -7.96
N GLU A 200 12.36 15.34 -6.73
CA GLU A 200 13.62 15.96 -6.32
C GLU A 200 14.82 15.44 -7.13
N PRO A 201 15.86 16.26 -7.36
CA PRO A 201 17.02 15.85 -8.14
C PRO A 201 17.65 14.52 -7.71
N GLY A 202 17.85 13.65 -8.70
CA GLY A 202 18.42 12.32 -8.54
C GLY A 202 17.41 11.24 -8.14
N PHE A 203 16.15 11.58 -7.83
CA PHE A 203 15.12 10.55 -7.67
C PHE A 203 14.87 9.82 -8.97
N VAL A 204 14.73 8.52 -8.85
CA VAL A 204 14.47 7.67 -9.99
C VAL A 204 12.98 7.68 -10.33
N PRO A 205 12.60 7.59 -11.61
CA PRO A 205 11.21 7.42 -11.99
C PRO A 205 10.61 6.14 -11.40
N CYS A 206 9.31 6.14 -11.13
CA CYS A 206 8.54 4.97 -10.71
C CYS A 206 8.68 3.87 -11.77
N ARG A 207 9.17 2.70 -11.37
CA ARG A 207 9.69 1.69 -12.31
C ARG A 207 9.82 0.29 -11.72
N ASN A 208 10.13 -0.66 -12.59
CA ASN A 208 10.49 -2.04 -12.26
C ASN A 208 9.41 -2.81 -11.48
N VAL A 209 8.13 -2.48 -11.69
CA VAL A 209 7.01 -3.18 -11.05
C VAL A 209 6.57 -4.37 -11.90
N VAL A 210 6.37 -5.52 -11.26
CA VAL A 210 5.81 -6.73 -11.87
C VAL A 210 4.41 -6.96 -11.32
N VAL A 211 3.41 -6.91 -12.18
CA VAL A 211 2.01 -7.22 -11.86
C VAL A 211 1.68 -8.57 -12.47
N LYS A 212 1.58 -9.62 -11.63
CA LYS A 212 1.44 -10.98 -12.15
C LYS A 212 0.45 -11.86 -11.42
N ASP A 213 -0.15 -12.81 -12.13
CA ASP A 213 -0.98 -13.87 -11.54
C ASP A 213 -2.17 -13.35 -10.72
N ASN A 214 -2.60 -12.09 -10.91
CA ASN A 214 -3.72 -11.50 -10.17
C ASN A 214 -5.06 -11.89 -10.79
N CYS A 215 -6.08 -11.98 -9.96
CA CYS A 215 -7.48 -12.05 -10.38
C CYS A 215 -8.13 -10.68 -10.25
N ILE A 216 -8.67 -10.15 -11.35
CA ILE A 216 -9.12 -8.76 -11.42
C ILE A 216 -10.54 -8.72 -11.96
N ARG A 217 -11.50 -8.54 -11.04
CA ARG A 217 -12.92 -8.36 -11.35
C ARG A 217 -13.30 -6.91 -11.15
N PHE A 218 -13.89 -6.30 -12.16
CA PHE A 218 -14.29 -4.89 -12.13
C PHE A 218 -15.59 -4.67 -12.91
N ARG A 219 -16.17 -3.48 -12.78
CA ARG A 219 -17.30 -3.05 -13.61
C ARG A 219 -16.85 -2.02 -14.62
N ARG A 220 -17.06 -2.30 -15.90
CA ARG A 220 -16.75 -1.42 -17.01
C ARG A 220 -17.53 -0.12 -16.95
N ALA A 221 -18.74 -0.10 -16.39
CA ALA A 221 -19.48 1.13 -16.14
C ALA A 221 -18.76 2.06 -15.14
N GLN A 222 -18.00 1.51 -14.20
CA GLN A 222 -17.26 2.28 -13.18
C GLN A 222 -15.84 2.62 -13.63
N VAL A 223 -15.12 1.66 -14.22
CA VAL A 223 -13.72 1.81 -14.63
C VAL A 223 -13.63 2.20 -16.11
N GLN A 224 -13.47 3.52 -16.36
CA GLN A 224 -13.23 4.07 -17.71
C GLN A 224 -11.75 4.14 -18.09
N ILE A 225 -10.86 4.15 -17.10
CA ILE A 225 -9.39 4.18 -17.26
C ILE A 225 -8.84 3.07 -16.37
N GLU A 226 -8.28 2.00 -16.94
CA GLU A 226 -7.79 0.87 -16.14
C GLU A 226 -6.51 1.20 -15.38
N VAL A 227 -5.58 1.89 -16.02
CA VAL A 227 -4.31 2.31 -15.42
C VAL A 227 -4.18 3.82 -15.58
N ASN A 228 -4.26 4.56 -14.46
CA ASN A 228 -4.01 5.98 -14.46
C ASN A 228 -2.50 6.25 -14.33
N ILE A 229 -1.91 6.81 -15.39
CA ILE A 229 -0.48 7.04 -15.49
C ILE A 229 -0.22 8.55 -15.38
N GLY A 230 0.64 8.93 -14.43
CA GLY A 230 1.18 10.27 -14.30
C GLY A 230 2.50 10.44 -15.05
N GLU A 231 2.88 11.68 -15.30
CA GLU A 231 4.16 12.04 -15.91
C GLU A 231 5.37 11.60 -15.06
N ALA A 232 6.56 11.63 -15.66
CA ALA A 232 7.85 11.35 -15.02
C ALA A 232 7.95 9.94 -14.40
N THR A 233 7.27 8.98 -15.02
CA THR A 233 7.32 7.55 -14.69
C THR A 233 8.03 6.79 -15.80
N ALA A 234 8.71 5.69 -15.49
CA ALA A 234 9.36 4.82 -16.49
C ALA A 234 8.48 3.60 -16.76
N ILE A 235 7.30 3.85 -17.33
CA ILE A 235 6.24 2.85 -17.52
C ILE A 235 6.66 1.68 -18.40
N GLU A 236 7.62 1.89 -19.29
CA GLU A 236 8.19 0.87 -20.17
C GLU A 236 8.89 -0.27 -19.40
N THR A 237 9.23 -0.05 -18.13
CA THR A 237 9.84 -1.05 -17.24
C THR A 237 8.82 -1.93 -16.51
N PHE A 238 7.53 -1.57 -16.56
CA PHE A 238 6.47 -2.35 -15.92
C PHE A 238 6.25 -3.64 -16.71
N ARG A 239 6.01 -4.74 -15.99
CA ARG A 239 5.69 -6.04 -16.59
C ARG A 239 4.35 -6.53 -16.11
N PHE A 240 3.54 -7.01 -17.03
CA PHE A 240 2.25 -7.64 -16.75
C PHE A 240 2.30 -9.08 -17.25
N GLU A 241 1.95 -10.04 -16.38
CA GLU A 241 2.07 -11.46 -16.70
C GLU A 241 0.92 -12.26 -16.09
N ARG A 242 0.22 -13.08 -16.89
CA ARG A 242 -0.75 -14.08 -16.41
C ARG A 242 -1.85 -13.51 -15.50
N ASN A 243 -2.19 -12.22 -15.61
CA ASN A 243 -3.33 -11.69 -14.88
C ASN A 243 -4.62 -12.11 -15.59
N ARG A 244 -5.67 -12.27 -14.80
CA ARG A 244 -6.99 -12.63 -15.29
C ARG A 244 -7.95 -11.46 -15.08
N TRP A 245 -8.51 -10.95 -16.17
CA TRP A 245 -9.32 -9.74 -16.18
C TRP A 245 -10.76 -10.05 -16.56
N PHE A 246 -11.69 -9.55 -15.76
CA PHE A 246 -13.11 -9.73 -15.98
C PHE A 246 -13.91 -8.48 -15.65
N ALA A 247 -14.42 -7.85 -16.70
CA ALA A 247 -15.44 -6.82 -16.62
C ALA A 247 -16.80 -7.51 -16.44
N GLU A 248 -17.27 -7.65 -15.19
CA GLU A 248 -18.48 -8.40 -14.82
C GLU A 248 -19.72 -7.96 -15.60
N ASP A 249 -19.92 -6.66 -15.74
CA ASP A 249 -21.07 -6.02 -16.40
C ASP A 249 -20.91 -5.94 -17.94
N LYS A 250 -19.72 -6.22 -18.47
CA LYS A 250 -19.45 -6.24 -19.91
C LYS A 250 -18.25 -7.15 -20.23
N PRO A 251 -18.40 -8.48 -20.19
CA PRO A 251 -17.28 -9.42 -20.32
C PRO A 251 -16.42 -9.23 -21.58
N ALA A 252 -17.04 -8.88 -22.71
CA ALA A 252 -16.34 -8.60 -23.97
C ALA A 252 -15.39 -7.38 -23.89
N ALA A 253 -15.57 -6.50 -22.90
CA ALA A 253 -14.73 -5.33 -22.63
C ALA A 253 -13.77 -5.57 -21.45
N SER A 254 -13.30 -6.80 -21.22
CA SER A 254 -12.40 -7.10 -20.10
C SER A 254 -10.93 -6.78 -20.35
N LYS A 255 -10.51 -6.69 -21.62
CA LYS A 255 -9.11 -6.41 -21.96
C LYS A 255 -8.72 -4.97 -21.59
N PRO A 256 -7.75 -4.75 -20.68
CA PRO A 256 -7.34 -3.41 -20.25
C PRO A 256 -6.42 -2.72 -21.26
N LYS A 257 -6.29 -1.39 -21.13
CA LYS A 257 -5.21 -0.62 -21.76
C LYS A 257 -4.01 -0.55 -20.81
N LEU A 258 -2.97 -1.33 -21.08
CA LEU A 258 -1.75 -1.41 -20.27
C LEU A 258 -0.59 -0.63 -20.92
N PRO A 259 0.36 -0.11 -20.13
CA PRO A 259 1.53 0.62 -20.67
C PRO A 259 2.53 -0.28 -21.38
N THR A 260 2.54 -1.57 -21.09
CA THR A 260 3.36 -2.58 -21.75
C THR A 260 2.48 -3.79 -22.10
N VAL A 261 2.94 -4.59 -23.06
CA VAL A 261 2.21 -5.79 -23.48
C VAL A 261 2.21 -6.81 -22.35
N GLU A 262 1.02 -7.31 -22.01
CA GLU A 262 0.89 -8.41 -21.06
C GLU A 262 1.20 -9.75 -21.72
N ILE A 263 1.96 -10.57 -20.99
CA ILE A 263 2.30 -11.94 -21.38
C ILE A 263 1.28 -12.88 -20.77
N GLU A 264 0.66 -13.75 -21.58
CA GLU A 264 -0.25 -14.82 -21.13
C GLU A 264 -1.47 -14.33 -20.30
N GLY A 265 -1.93 -13.10 -20.53
CA GLY A 265 -3.14 -12.57 -19.89
C GLY A 265 -4.42 -13.29 -20.34
N VAL A 266 -5.37 -13.46 -19.42
CA VAL A 266 -6.70 -14.04 -19.70
C VAL A 266 -7.75 -12.95 -19.56
N TYR A 267 -8.67 -12.84 -20.53
CA TYR A 267 -9.66 -11.77 -20.58
C TYR A 267 -11.07 -12.33 -20.81
N GLY A 268 -12.06 -11.83 -20.07
CA GLY A 268 -13.48 -12.06 -20.35
C GLY A 268 -14.09 -13.34 -19.76
N ALA A 269 -13.31 -14.13 -19.04
CA ALA A 269 -13.77 -15.27 -18.27
C ALA A 269 -13.73 -14.93 -16.77
N ASP A 270 -14.73 -15.37 -16.02
CA ASP A 270 -14.77 -15.12 -14.57
C ASP A 270 -13.57 -15.81 -13.90
N PRO A 271 -12.62 -15.06 -13.30
CA PRO A 271 -11.36 -15.62 -12.82
C PRO A 271 -11.35 -15.89 -11.31
N CYS A 272 -12.43 -15.48 -10.64
CA CYS A 272 -12.78 -15.57 -9.23
C CYS A 272 -14.32 -15.64 -9.13
#